data_AF-A0A384J7A6-F1
#
_entry.id   AF-A0A384J7A6-F1
#
_cell.length_a   1.000
_cell.length_b   1.000
_cell.length_c   1.000
_cell.angle_alpha   90.00
_cell.angle_beta   90.00
_cell.angle_gamma   90.00
#
_symmetry.space_group_name_H-M   'P 1'
#
loop_
_entity.id
_entity.type
_entity.pdbx_description
1 polymer ?
#
loop_
_entity_poly.entity_id
_entity_poly.type
_entity_poly.pdbx_seq_one_letter_code
_entity_poly.pdbx_strand_id
1 'polypeptide(L)'
;MGNPNEHECAVSAGNDSPKKSQSASQSNRSTAQSKSTAMMKLEPDVLFTDTMGMETIMLKVGPSDDIHGNMVFSIHKNLLIASSRRFAKMLRTTGPLDRNQMYSIHDTSPAIFKYFNEYLYTHRIPVVSRRLSKAEQGTRILELCQLYVFAEMFEMDNTFLNKIIDTIQDGLAVSSTFLSFSLVRNILEHSKPESPLRKFCAANALYSAMVPGLDTTGFQWLIKNSEEFLAEFMKMLVKLTKATDPRIRDVKQEYAKETKIKEEELENGGVAVDNGSVIVSVVGPGVHPCQFHIHGRSGSGSGAADGADDDEICYLLADLEA
;
A
#
# COMPACT_ATOMS: atom_id res chain seq x y z
N MET A 1 -46.63 34.20 27.62
CA MET A 1 -46.15 33.82 28.97
C MET A 1 -44.97 32.87 28.76
N GLY A 2 -43.72 33.15 29.15
CA GLY A 2 -43.09 34.40 29.59
C GLY A 2 -41.57 34.20 29.82
N ASN A 3 -40.74 35.15 29.35
CA ASN A 3 -39.42 35.49 29.94
C ASN A 3 -39.66 36.41 31.19
N PRO A 4 -38.70 36.86 32.05
CA PRO A 4 -37.20 36.94 32.00
C PRO A 4 -36.52 35.90 32.94
N ASN A 5 -35.24 35.90 33.39
CA ASN A 5 -34.07 36.82 33.50
C ASN A 5 -32.82 36.20 32.80
N GLU A 6 -31.65 36.80 32.55
CA GLU A 6 -30.84 37.96 33.06
C GLU A 6 -30.05 37.78 34.37
N HIS A 7 -28.70 37.74 34.27
CA HIS A 7 -27.78 38.44 35.18
C HIS A 7 -26.37 38.67 34.57
N GLU A 8 -25.79 39.84 34.85
CA GLU A 8 -24.53 40.37 34.29
C GLU A 8 -23.28 40.23 35.20
N CYS A 9 -22.15 40.79 34.73
CA CYS A 9 -21.02 41.37 35.50
C CYS A 9 -19.94 40.40 36.07
N ALA A 10 -18.65 40.78 36.18
CA ALA A 10 -17.94 42.00 35.72
C ALA A 10 -16.40 41.81 35.62
N VAL A 11 -15.78 42.82 35.01
CA VAL A 11 -14.35 43.12 34.77
C VAL A 11 -13.45 43.12 36.03
N SER A 12 -12.16 42.76 35.87
CA SER A 12 -11.07 43.41 36.63
C SER A 12 -9.73 43.38 35.88
N ALA A 13 -8.85 44.34 36.17
CA ALA A 13 -7.64 44.64 35.40
C ALA A 13 -6.43 45.05 36.29
N GLY A 14 -5.23 45.04 35.72
CA GLY A 14 -3.97 45.51 36.34
C GLY A 14 -3.13 44.40 36.99
N ASN A 15 -1.81 44.54 37.16
CA ASN A 15 -0.93 45.63 36.72
C ASN A 15 0.57 45.21 36.74
N ASP A 16 1.42 46.06 36.15
CA ASP A 16 2.86 46.27 36.44
C ASP A 16 3.96 45.24 36.08
N SER A 17 4.90 45.76 35.27
CA SER A 17 6.33 45.35 35.16
C SER A 17 7.17 46.26 36.11
N PRO A 18 8.52 46.42 36.01
CA PRO A 18 9.57 45.60 35.39
C PRO A 18 10.77 45.34 36.34
N LYS A 19 11.79 44.58 35.89
CA LYS A 19 13.19 44.98 36.17
C LYS A 19 14.23 44.37 35.23
N LYS A 20 15.32 45.13 35.07
CA LYS A 20 16.36 45.03 34.04
C LYS A 20 17.71 44.77 34.72
N SER A 21 18.52 43.85 34.21
CA SER A 21 19.97 43.88 34.45
C SER A 21 20.73 43.25 33.29
N GLN A 22 21.46 44.10 32.56
CA GLN A 22 22.49 43.68 31.61
C GLN A 22 23.80 43.54 32.39
N SER A 23 24.61 42.54 32.06
CA SER A 23 26.06 42.66 32.20
C SER A 23 26.72 41.88 31.08
N ALA A 24 27.65 42.51 30.38
CA ALA A 24 28.49 41.88 29.37
C ALA A 24 29.93 41.94 29.86
N SER A 25 30.71 40.87 29.65
CA SER A 25 32.09 40.96 29.14
C SER A 25 32.75 39.58 28.93
N GLN A 26 33.13 39.37 27.68
CA GLN A 26 34.45 38.87 27.23
C GLN A 26 35.05 37.54 27.74
N SER A 27 35.37 36.72 26.74
CA SER A 27 36.63 35.99 26.55
C SER A 27 36.98 34.83 27.51
N ASN A 28 37.00 33.61 26.96
CA ASN A 28 38.26 33.07 26.45
C ASN A 28 38.06 31.89 25.48
N ARG A 29 39.00 31.78 24.53
CA ARG A 29 39.15 30.59 23.66
C ARG A 29 39.62 29.40 24.51
N SER A 30 38.93 28.27 24.39
CA SER A 30 39.53 26.95 24.60
C SER A 30 38.88 25.94 23.67
N THR A 31 39.60 25.58 22.61
CA THR A 31 39.30 24.47 21.72
C THR A 31 39.49 23.15 22.46
N ALA A 32 38.48 22.75 23.25
CA ALA A 32 38.34 21.39 23.72
C ALA A 32 37.55 20.60 22.66
N GLN A 33 38.19 19.62 22.04
CA GLN A 33 37.50 18.62 21.24
C GLN A 33 36.66 17.74 22.18
N SER A 34 35.41 18.15 22.45
CA SER A 34 34.41 17.25 22.98
C SER A 34 34.18 16.14 21.96
N LYS A 35 34.82 14.99 22.17
CA LYS A 35 34.40 13.74 21.53
C LYS A 35 32.95 13.53 21.92
N SER A 36 32.05 13.77 20.96
CA SER A 36 30.66 13.36 21.10
C SER A 36 30.65 11.84 21.17
N THR A 37 30.66 11.30 22.39
CA THR A 37 30.20 9.94 22.64
C THR A 37 28.72 9.94 22.29
N ALA A 38 28.41 9.60 21.05
CA ALA A 38 27.06 9.27 20.63
C ALA A 38 26.56 8.21 21.60
N MET A 39 25.66 8.60 22.49
CA MET A 39 24.98 7.64 23.34
C MET A 39 24.14 6.80 22.38
N MET A 40 24.61 5.59 22.09
CA MET A 40 23.80 4.57 21.44
C MET A 40 22.58 4.38 22.34
N LYS A 41 21.48 5.02 21.95
CA LYS A 41 20.17 4.85 22.53
C LYS A 41 19.78 3.43 22.18
N LEU A 42 20.15 2.47 23.03
CA LEU A 42 19.63 1.11 22.96
C LEU A 42 18.12 1.23 23.05
N GLU A 43 17.46 1.11 21.91
CA GLU A 43 16.04 0.81 21.91
C GLU A 43 15.91 -0.59 22.54
N PRO A 44 14.95 -0.78 23.47
CA PRO A 44 14.74 -2.07 24.09
C PRO A 44 14.42 -3.10 23.00
N ASP A 45 14.98 -4.30 23.13
CA ASP A 45 14.69 -5.43 22.26
C ASP A 45 13.24 -5.90 22.49
N VAL A 46 12.30 -5.27 21.78
CA VAL A 46 10.85 -5.55 21.90
C VAL A 46 10.57 -6.84 21.15
N LEU A 47 10.25 -7.90 21.89
CA LEU A 47 9.97 -9.20 21.29
C LEU A 47 8.59 -9.19 20.61
N PHE A 48 8.43 -9.98 19.55
CA PHE A 48 7.14 -10.17 18.87
C PHE A 48 6.03 -10.66 19.81
N THR A 49 6.39 -11.40 20.87
CA THR A 49 5.45 -11.82 21.93
C THR A 49 4.83 -10.64 22.68
N ASP A 50 5.58 -9.54 22.82
CA ASP A 50 5.18 -8.38 23.61
C ASP A 50 4.19 -7.51 22.82
N THR A 51 4.34 -7.46 21.49
CA THR A 51 3.41 -6.75 20.60
C THR A 51 2.12 -7.55 20.38
N MET A 52 2.22 -8.89 20.26
CA MET A 52 1.07 -9.77 20.02
C MET A 52 0.06 -9.80 21.18
N GLY A 53 0.55 -9.76 22.43
CA GLY A 53 -0.29 -9.86 23.63
C GLY A 53 -0.96 -11.24 23.82
N MET A 54 -1.78 -11.37 24.87
CA MET A 54 -2.40 -12.65 25.25
C MET A 54 -3.90 -12.78 24.93
N GLU A 55 -4.59 -11.68 24.59
CA GLU A 55 -6.03 -11.72 24.32
C GLU A 55 -6.28 -12.17 22.87
N THR A 56 -7.02 -13.26 22.69
CA THR A 56 -7.47 -13.74 21.38
C THR A 56 -8.96 -13.49 21.19
N ILE A 57 -9.38 -13.28 19.93
CA ILE A 57 -10.77 -13.19 19.52
C ILE A 57 -11.12 -14.26 18.49
N MET A 58 -12.40 -14.60 18.38
CA MET A 58 -12.91 -15.56 17.40
C MET A 58 -13.62 -14.85 16.25
N LEU A 59 -13.19 -15.15 15.02
CA LEU A 59 -13.73 -14.59 13.78
C LEU A 59 -14.31 -15.71 12.91
N LYS A 60 -15.62 -15.70 12.66
CA LYS A 60 -16.28 -16.54 11.67
C LYS A 60 -16.16 -15.86 10.30
N VAL A 61 -15.63 -16.55 9.32
CA VAL A 61 -15.39 -16.02 7.97
C VAL A 61 -16.06 -16.92 6.95
N GLY A 62 -16.80 -16.33 6.02
CA GLY A 62 -17.54 -17.02 4.97
C GLY A 62 -19.00 -16.56 4.86
N PRO A 63 -19.68 -16.92 3.75
CA PRO A 63 -21.07 -16.55 3.52
C PRO A 63 -21.97 -17.04 4.65
N SER A 64 -22.91 -16.19 5.09
CA SER A 64 -23.76 -16.47 6.27
C SER A 64 -24.52 -17.79 6.20
N ASP A 65 -24.95 -18.17 4.99
CA ASP A 65 -25.99 -19.17 4.76
C ASP A 65 -25.44 -20.59 4.51
N ASP A 66 -24.12 -20.73 4.33
CA ASP A 66 -23.47 -22.02 4.06
C ASP A 66 -22.78 -22.56 5.32
N ILE A 67 -23.28 -23.70 5.82
CA ILE A 67 -22.70 -24.41 6.98
C ILE A 67 -21.28 -24.94 6.66
N HIS A 68 -20.99 -25.22 5.39
CA HIS A 68 -19.70 -25.77 4.93
C HIS A 68 -18.76 -24.71 4.36
N GLY A 69 -19.26 -23.53 3.98
CA GLY A 69 -18.49 -22.40 3.45
C GLY A 69 -17.87 -21.50 4.52
N ASN A 70 -18.16 -21.75 5.81
CA ASN A 70 -17.69 -20.96 6.94
C ASN A 70 -16.50 -21.60 7.67
N MET A 71 -15.52 -20.80 8.07
CA MET A 71 -14.42 -21.20 8.95
C MET A 71 -14.28 -20.23 10.13
N VAL A 72 -13.82 -20.74 11.28
CA VAL A 72 -13.56 -19.92 12.47
C VAL A 72 -12.06 -19.80 12.72
N PHE A 73 -11.58 -18.56 12.88
CA PHE A 73 -10.20 -18.22 13.13
C PHE A 73 -10.04 -17.64 14.55
N SER A 74 -8.99 -18.05 15.26
CA SER A 74 -8.58 -17.43 16.52
C SER A 74 -7.38 -16.53 16.28
N ILE A 75 -7.50 -15.23 16.57
CA ILE A 75 -6.46 -14.23 16.29
C ILE A 75 -6.19 -13.38 17.51
N HIS A 76 -4.91 -13.08 17.77
CA HIS A 76 -4.50 -12.15 18.81
C HIS A 76 -4.98 -10.73 18.51
N LYS A 77 -5.69 -10.15 19.48
CA LYS A 77 -6.42 -8.89 19.35
C LYS A 77 -5.50 -7.72 19.00
N ASN A 78 -4.30 -7.66 19.57
CA ASN A 78 -3.35 -6.57 19.30
C ASN A 78 -2.87 -6.59 17.84
N LEU A 79 -2.55 -7.77 17.27
CA LEU A 79 -2.17 -7.89 15.85
C LEU A 79 -3.29 -7.39 14.95
N LEU A 80 -4.54 -7.78 15.24
CA LEU A 80 -5.69 -7.38 14.44
C LEU A 80 -5.98 -5.87 14.54
N ILE A 81 -5.85 -5.28 15.73
CA ILE A 81 -5.96 -3.83 15.96
C ILE A 81 -4.84 -3.06 15.26
N ALA A 82 -3.61 -3.55 15.32
CA ALA A 82 -2.44 -2.91 14.72
C ALA A 82 -2.50 -2.94 13.18
N SER A 83 -2.99 -4.04 12.60
CA SER A 83 -3.06 -4.19 11.13
C SER A 83 -4.11 -3.32 10.45
N SER A 84 -5.19 -2.93 11.14
CA SER A 84 -6.40 -2.41 10.48
C SER A 84 -7.13 -1.37 11.32
N ARG A 85 -7.38 -0.20 10.72
CA ARG A 85 -8.24 0.82 11.34
C ARG A 85 -9.68 0.35 11.51
N ARG A 86 -10.21 -0.46 10.58
CA ARG A 86 -11.57 -0.99 10.65
C ARG A 86 -11.73 -2.00 11.80
N PHE A 87 -10.78 -2.92 11.98
CA PHE A 87 -10.79 -3.85 13.11
C PHE A 87 -10.53 -3.13 14.44
N ALA A 88 -9.63 -2.15 14.49
CA ALA A 88 -9.43 -1.30 15.66
C ALA A 88 -10.73 -0.58 16.09
N LYS A 89 -11.49 -0.01 15.13
CA LYS A 89 -12.79 0.63 15.40
C LYS A 89 -13.84 -0.38 15.85
N MET A 90 -13.94 -1.52 15.16
CA MET A 90 -14.86 -2.62 15.51
C MET A 90 -14.67 -3.05 16.96
N LEU A 91 -13.45 -3.42 17.35
CA LEU A 91 -13.15 -3.95 18.69
C LEU A 91 -13.27 -2.92 19.82
N ARG A 92 -13.12 -1.63 19.53
CA ARG A 92 -13.34 -0.55 20.52
C ARG A 92 -14.82 -0.26 20.75
N THR A 93 -15.67 -0.46 19.74
CA THR A 93 -17.10 -0.11 19.80
C THR A 93 -17.93 -1.14 20.58
N THR A 94 -17.45 -2.38 20.67
CA THR A 94 -18.19 -3.51 21.27
C THR A 94 -18.13 -3.58 22.81
N GLY A 95 -17.43 -2.66 23.48
CA GLY A 95 -17.34 -2.63 24.94
C GLY A 95 -16.49 -3.78 25.54
N PRO A 96 -16.69 -4.14 26.82
CA PRO A 96 -16.05 -5.30 27.42
C PRO A 96 -16.54 -6.57 26.74
N LEU A 97 -15.68 -7.15 25.90
CA LEU A 97 -15.94 -8.39 25.17
C LEU A 97 -16.30 -9.52 26.14
N ASP A 98 -17.50 -10.08 25.99
CA ASP A 98 -17.80 -11.39 26.57
C ASP A 98 -16.90 -12.43 25.91
N ARG A 99 -16.37 -13.38 26.69
CA ARG A 99 -15.38 -14.37 26.24
C ARG A 99 -15.87 -15.26 25.09
N ASN A 100 -17.18 -15.30 24.87
CA ASN A 100 -17.84 -16.11 23.85
C ASN A 100 -18.26 -15.31 22.60
N GLN A 101 -17.95 -14.02 22.51
CA GLN A 101 -18.38 -13.20 21.38
C GLN A 101 -17.57 -13.51 20.12
N MET A 102 -18.28 -13.90 19.05
CA MET A 102 -17.73 -14.21 17.75
C MET A 102 -18.18 -13.16 16.73
N TYR A 103 -17.24 -12.57 15.99
CA TYR A 103 -17.55 -11.64 14.91
C TYR A 103 -17.65 -12.39 13.59
N SER A 104 -18.56 -11.96 12.70
CA SER A 104 -18.73 -12.56 11.38
C SER A 104 -18.23 -11.65 10.26
N ILE A 105 -17.52 -12.22 9.29
CA ILE A 105 -17.08 -11.58 8.05
C ILE A 105 -17.67 -12.37 6.88
N HIS A 106 -18.71 -11.83 6.26
CA HIS A 106 -19.49 -12.54 5.24
C HIS A 106 -18.94 -12.38 3.82
N ASP A 107 -18.41 -11.21 3.50
CA ASP A 107 -17.99 -10.81 2.16
C ASP A 107 -16.54 -11.24 1.82
N THR A 108 -16.07 -12.33 2.42
CA THR A 108 -14.67 -12.79 2.26
C THR A 108 -14.61 -14.31 2.39
N SER A 109 -13.92 -14.97 1.45
CA SER A 109 -13.73 -16.42 1.53
C SER A 109 -12.68 -16.78 2.60
N PRO A 110 -12.81 -17.95 3.26
CA PRO A 110 -11.81 -18.42 4.22
C PRO A 110 -10.39 -18.52 3.66
N ALA A 111 -10.24 -18.78 2.36
CA ALA A 111 -8.93 -18.87 1.70
C ALA A 111 -8.18 -17.52 1.69
N ILE A 112 -8.88 -16.44 1.34
CA ILE A 112 -8.29 -15.09 1.36
C ILE A 112 -7.95 -14.66 2.79
N PHE A 113 -8.87 -14.93 3.72
CA PHE A 113 -8.64 -14.59 5.12
C PHE A 113 -7.50 -15.40 5.75
N LYS A 114 -7.27 -16.65 5.30
CA LYS A 114 -6.11 -17.44 5.71
C LYS A 114 -4.78 -16.77 5.33
N TYR A 115 -4.66 -16.16 4.15
CA TYR A 115 -3.45 -15.44 3.75
C TYR A 115 -3.24 -14.15 4.56
N PHE A 116 -4.31 -13.42 4.86
CA PHE A 116 -4.24 -12.29 5.80
C PHE A 116 -3.77 -12.75 7.18
N ASN A 117 -4.36 -13.83 7.72
CA ASN A 117 -3.94 -14.40 8.99
C ASN A 117 -2.48 -14.85 8.97
N GLU A 118 -2.00 -15.48 7.89
CA GLU A 118 -0.58 -15.84 7.72
C GLU A 118 0.33 -14.60 7.73
N TYR A 119 -0.07 -13.51 7.07
CA TYR A 119 0.66 -12.24 7.09
C TYR A 119 0.77 -11.64 8.50
N LEU A 120 -0.30 -11.68 9.30
CA LEU A 120 -0.28 -11.12 10.67
C LEU A 120 0.83 -11.70 11.57
N TYR A 121 1.19 -12.97 11.39
CA TYR A 121 2.19 -13.65 12.22
C TYR A 121 3.57 -13.78 11.55
N THR A 122 3.67 -13.58 10.23
CA THR A 122 4.92 -13.84 9.48
C THR A 122 5.42 -12.67 8.66
N HIS A 123 4.60 -11.63 8.46
CA HIS A 123 4.81 -10.52 7.53
C HIS A 123 5.10 -10.92 6.07
N ARG A 124 4.71 -12.14 5.66
CA ARG A 124 4.92 -12.70 4.32
C ARG A 124 3.62 -12.74 3.51
N ILE A 125 3.76 -12.53 2.20
CA ILE A 125 2.69 -12.66 1.20
C ILE A 125 2.91 -13.98 0.43
N PRO A 126 1.85 -14.73 0.07
CA PRO A 126 1.98 -15.95 -0.72
C PRO A 126 2.48 -15.69 -2.16
N VAL A 127 3.76 -15.96 -2.42
CA VAL A 127 4.41 -15.70 -3.71
C VAL A 127 3.90 -16.62 -4.84
N VAL A 128 3.80 -16.09 -6.05
CA VAL A 128 3.60 -16.87 -7.30
C VAL A 128 4.94 -17.39 -7.79
N SER A 129 5.13 -18.72 -7.81
CA SER A 129 6.40 -19.33 -8.20
C SER A 129 6.32 -20.06 -9.54
N ARG A 130 7.43 -20.07 -10.30
CA ARG A 130 7.62 -20.93 -11.50
C ARG A 130 7.45 -22.43 -11.21
N ARG A 131 7.50 -22.85 -9.94
CA ARG A 131 7.27 -24.24 -9.50
C ARG A 131 5.79 -24.64 -9.49
N LEU A 132 4.87 -23.68 -9.43
CA LEU A 132 3.43 -23.92 -9.52
C LEU A 132 3.03 -24.18 -10.98
N SER A 133 2.03 -25.02 -11.22
CA SER A 133 1.43 -25.19 -12.55
C SER A 133 0.78 -23.89 -13.04
N LYS A 134 0.53 -23.77 -14.36
CA LYS A 134 -0.11 -22.57 -14.93
C LYS A 134 -1.50 -22.30 -14.34
N ALA A 135 -2.26 -23.34 -14.00
CA ALA A 135 -3.55 -23.20 -13.32
C ALA A 135 -3.36 -22.62 -11.90
N GLU A 136 -2.46 -23.19 -11.10
CA GLU A 136 -2.16 -22.71 -9.73
C GLU A 136 -1.58 -21.28 -9.72
N GLN A 137 -0.76 -20.91 -10.71
CA GLN A 137 -0.29 -19.53 -10.91
C GLN A 137 -1.48 -18.59 -11.13
N GLY A 138 -2.42 -18.95 -12.01
CA GLY A 138 -3.64 -18.17 -12.24
C GLY A 138 -4.52 -18.04 -11.00
N THR A 139 -4.76 -19.14 -10.28
CA THR A 139 -5.50 -19.14 -9.01
C THR A 139 -4.82 -18.25 -7.97
N ARG A 140 -3.49 -18.35 -7.80
CA ARG A 140 -2.76 -17.50 -6.83
C ARG A 140 -2.83 -16.02 -7.19
N ILE A 141 -2.77 -15.65 -8.46
CA ILE A 141 -2.90 -14.24 -8.90
C ILE A 141 -4.32 -13.73 -8.60
N LEU A 142 -5.36 -14.53 -8.85
CA LEU A 142 -6.75 -14.22 -8.47
C LEU A 142 -6.88 -14.02 -6.96
N GLU A 143 -6.33 -14.94 -6.16
CA GLU A 143 -6.33 -14.85 -4.69
C GLU A 143 -5.62 -13.59 -4.18
N LEU A 144 -4.47 -13.23 -4.75
CA LEU A 144 -3.74 -12.02 -4.38
C LEU A 144 -4.54 -10.74 -4.69
N CYS A 145 -5.24 -10.69 -5.84
CA CYS A 145 -6.12 -9.57 -6.16
C CYS A 145 -7.29 -9.46 -5.17
N GLN A 146 -7.89 -10.58 -4.78
CA GLN A 146 -8.95 -10.60 -3.76
C GLN A 146 -8.42 -10.22 -2.37
N LEU A 147 -7.18 -10.62 -2.02
CA LEU A 147 -6.52 -10.22 -0.77
C LEU A 147 -6.26 -8.71 -0.72
N TYR A 148 -5.87 -8.10 -1.84
CA TYR A 148 -5.72 -6.64 -1.95
C TYR A 148 -7.05 -5.92 -1.72
N VAL A 149 -8.13 -6.35 -2.40
CA VAL A 149 -9.48 -5.78 -2.22
C VAL A 149 -9.95 -5.90 -0.77
N PHE A 150 -9.76 -7.08 -0.15
CA PHE A 150 -10.02 -7.30 1.28
C PHE A 150 -9.22 -6.31 2.15
N ALA A 151 -7.91 -6.15 1.89
CA ALA A 151 -7.06 -5.24 2.63
C ALA A 151 -7.51 -3.77 2.51
N GLU A 152 -7.97 -3.33 1.34
CA GLU A 152 -8.56 -2.00 1.16
C GLU A 152 -9.89 -1.84 1.92
N MET A 153 -10.77 -2.83 1.83
CA MET A 153 -12.08 -2.85 2.51
C MET A 153 -11.93 -2.79 4.04
N PHE A 154 -10.87 -3.38 4.58
CA PHE A 154 -10.57 -3.36 6.01
C PHE A 154 -9.60 -2.26 6.44
N GLU A 155 -9.21 -1.34 5.54
CA GLU A 155 -8.27 -0.26 5.86
C GLU A 155 -6.99 -0.76 6.55
N MET A 156 -6.33 -1.73 5.90
CA MET A 156 -5.03 -2.23 6.30
C MET A 156 -3.93 -1.19 6.12
N ASP A 157 -2.75 -1.46 6.68
CA ASP A 157 -1.55 -0.66 6.46
C ASP A 157 -1.10 -0.64 4.98
N ASN A 158 -0.51 0.49 4.57
CA ASN A 158 0.00 0.67 3.21
C ASN A 158 1.09 -0.35 2.86
N THR A 159 1.93 -0.77 3.82
CA THR A 159 3.00 -1.73 3.59
C THR A 159 2.46 -3.11 3.19
N PHE A 160 1.37 -3.58 3.80
CA PHE A 160 0.67 -4.80 3.40
C PHE A 160 0.10 -4.67 1.97
N LEU A 161 -0.60 -3.58 1.67
CA LEU A 161 -1.14 -3.30 0.34
C LEU A 161 -0.04 -3.27 -0.73
N ASN A 162 1.06 -2.56 -0.47
CA ASN A 162 2.19 -2.43 -1.39
C ASN A 162 2.92 -3.77 -1.59
N LYS A 163 3.09 -4.59 -0.54
CA LYS A 163 3.62 -5.96 -0.68
C LYS A 163 2.71 -6.87 -1.51
N ILE A 164 1.39 -6.71 -1.43
CA ILE A 164 0.44 -7.48 -2.25
C ILE A 164 0.54 -7.06 -3.73
N ILE A 165 0.51 -5.75 -4.04
CA ILE A 165 0.59 -5.29 -5.45
C ILE A 165 1.92 -5.68 -6.10
N ASP A 166 3.04 -5.59 -5.37
CA ASP A 166 4.35 -6.07 -5.81
C ASP A 166 4.32 -7.58 -6.12
N THR A 167 3.68 -8.38 -5.27
CA THR A 167 3.55 -9.84 -5.50
C THR A 167 2.64 -10.17 -6.69
N ILE A 168 1.64 -9.33 -6.98
CA ILE A 168 0.80 -9.43 -8.18
C ILE A 168 1.61 -9.11 -9.45
N GLN A 169 2.40 -8.04 -9.43
CA GLN A 169 3.29 -7.65 -10.54
C GLN A 169 4.29 -8.77 -10.87
N ASP A 170 5.06 -9.18 -9.86
CA ASP A 170 6.04 -10.27 -9.98
C ASP A 170 5.38 -11.57 -10.44
N GLY A 171 4.18 -11.88 -9.94
CA GLY A 171 3.43 -13.06 -10.32
C GLY A 171 2.98 -13.07 -11.77
N LEU A 172 2.50 -11.94 -12.29
CA LEU A 172 2.12 -11.78 -13.70
C LEU A 172 3.33 -11.82 -14.63
N ALA A 173 4.49 -11.29 -14.21
CA ALA A 173 5.75 -11.42 -14.95
C ALA A 173 6.23 -12.89 -14.97
N VAL A 174 6.18 -13.58 -13.82
CA VAL A 174 6.58 -14.99 -13.65
C VAL A 174 5.67 -15.94 -14.45
N SER A 175 4.36 -15.69 -14.47
CA SER A 175 3.41 -16.47 -15.25
C SER A 175 3.44 -16.11 -16.74
N SER A 176 3.96 -14.94 -17.09
CA SER A 176 3.87 -14.30 -18.42
C SER A 176 2.42 -14.10 -18.88
N THR A 177 1.50 -13.86 -17.93
CA THR A 177 0.06 -13.65 -18.20
C THR A 177 -0.35 -12.18 -17.98
N PHE A 178 -1.62 -11.90 -18.28
CA PHE A 178 -2.31 -10.64 -18.01
C PHE A 178 -3.52 -10.91 -17.11
N LEU A 179 -4.06 -9.86 -16.50
CA LEU A 179 -5.31 -9.99 -15.74
C LEU A 179 -6.48 -10.27 -16.69
N SER A 180 -7.29 -11.27 -16.39
CA SER A 180 -8.47 -11.58 -17.20
C SER A 180 -9.52 -10.50 -17.04
N PHE A 181 -10.32 -10.28 -18.10
CA PHE A 181 -11.43 -9.33 -18.07
C PHE A 181 -12.33 -9.51 -16.83
N SER A 182 -12.77 -10.74 -16.54
CA SER A 182 -13.66 -11.03 -15.42
C SER A 182 -13.05 -10.64 -14.06
N LEU A 183 -11.74 -10.76 -13.91
CA LEU A 183 -11.01 -10.34 -12.71
C LEU A 183 -10.91 -8.81 -12.63
N VAL A 184 -10.56 -8.13 -13.73
CA VAL A 184 -10.55 -6.65 -13.77
C VAL A 184 -11.92 -6.08 -13.43
N ARG A 185 -13.00 -6.66 -13.94
CA ARG A 185 -14.37 -6.25 -13.59
C ARG A 185 -14.65 -6.41 -12.10
N ASN A 186 -14.32 -7.56 -11.52
CA ASN A 186 -14.54 -7.82 -10.10
C ASN A 186 -13.70 -6.89 -9.19
N ILE A 187 -12.48 -6.54 -9.60
CA ILE A 187 -11.66 -5.52 -8.93
C ILE A 187 -12.38 -4.16 -8.96
N LEU A 188 -12.89 -3.73 -10.12
CA LEU A 188 -13.63 -2.47 -10.26
C LEU A 188 -14.96 -2.45 -9.47
N GLU A 189 -15.61 -3.60 -9.30
CA GLU A 189 -16.86 -3.73 -8.54
C GLU A 189 -16.65 -3.63 -7.00
N HIS A 190 -15.43 -3.88 -6.49
CA HIS A 190 -15.19 -4.05 -5.04
C HIS A 190 -14.04 -3.24 -4.43
N SER A 191 -13.08 -2.74 -5.23
CA SER A 191 -12.02 -1.83 -4.76
C SER A 191 -12.49 -0.37 -4.70
N LYS A 192 -11.71 0.52 -4.09
CA LYS A 192 -12.01 1.97 -4.06
C LYS A 192 -11.67 2.63 -5.41
N PRO A 193 -12.36 3.71 -5.84
CA PRO A 193 -12.11 4.35 -7.15
C PRO A 193 -10.64 4.74 -7.39
N GLU A 194 -9.97 5.32 -6.40
CA GLU A 194 -8.55 5.71 -6.48
C GLU A 194 -7.58 4.58 -6.03
N SER A 195 -8.03 3.32 -6.08
CA SER A 195 -7.21 2.16 -5.71
C SER A 195 -6.03 1.97 -6.66
N PRO A 196 -4.79 1.83 -6.15
CA PRO A 196 -3.64 1.51 -6.99
C PRO A 196 -3.78 0.20 -7.77
N LEU A 197 -4.59 -0.75 -7.29
CA LEU A 197 -4.90 -1.97 -8.04
C LEU A 197 -5.71 -1.67 -9.31
N ARG A 198 -6.67 -0.73 -9.27
CA ARG A 198 -7.40 -0.28 -10.48
C ARG A 198 -6.45 0.39 -11.48
N LYS A 199 -5.57 1.27 -10.98
CA LYS A 199 -4.51 1.92 -11.78
C LYS A 199 -3.58 0.90 -12.43
N PHE A 200 -3.20 -0.14 -11.69
CA PHE A 200 -2.42 -1.27 -12.20
C PHE A 200 -3.18 -2.08 -13.26
N CYS A 201 -4.48 -2.38 -13.05
CA CYS A 201 -5.31 -3.04 -14.05
C CYS A 201 -5.38 -2.25 -15.36
N ALA A 202 -5.58 -0.94 -15.29
CA ALA A 202 -5.60 -0.05 -16.46
C ALA A 202 -4.25 -0.05 -17.20
N ALA A 203 -3.13 0.01 -16.47
CA ALA A 203 -1.79 -0.08 -17.04
C ALA A 203 -1.53 -1.44 -17.70
N ASN A 204 -1.91 -2.55 -17.04
CA ASN A 204 -1.75 -3.91 -17.54
C ASN A 204 -2.57 -4.13 -18.84
N ALA A 205 -3.79 -3.60 -18.89
CA ALA A 205 -4.63 -3.63 -20.08
C ALA A 205 -4.08 -2.75 -21.23
N LEU A 206 -3.56 -1.55 -20.93
CA LEU A 206 -2.89 -0.69 -21.91
C LEU A 206 -1.70 -1.39 -22.56
N TYR A 207 -0.81 -1.96 -21.75
CA TYR A 207 0.32 -2.72 -22.28
C TYR A 207 -0.15 -3.93 -23.10
N SER A 208 -1.16 -4.66 -22.63
CA SER A 208 -1.76 -5.78 -23.38
C SER A 208 -2.40 -5.35 -24.70
N ALA A 209 -2.87 -4.11 -24.84
CA ALA A 209 -3.42 -3.56 -26.07
C ALA A 209 -2.32 -3.06 -27.04
N MET A 210 -1.14 -2.72 -26.52
CA MET A 210 0.02 -2.30 -27.32
C MET A 210 0.87 -3.47 -27.83
N VAL A 211 0.80 -4.65 -27.20
CA VAL A 211 1.52 -5.86 -27.61
C VAL A 211 0.68 -6.67 -28.61
N PRO A 212 1.16 -6.91 -29.85
CA PRO A 212 0.42 -7.70 -30.85
C PRO A 212 0.16 -9.14 -30.40
N GLY A 213 -1.04 -9.67 -30.70
CA GLY A 213 -1.39 -11.08 -30.53
C GLY A 213 -2.11 -11.45 -29.22
N LEU A 214 -2.48 -10.48 -28.39
CA LEU A 214 -3.26 -10.71 -27.15
C LEU A 214 -4.78 -10.52 -27.37
N ASP A 215 -5.60 -11.07 -26.46
CA ASP A 215 -7.06 -11.09 -26.60
C ASP A 215 -7.66 -9.67 -26.54
N THR A 216 -8.16 -9.22 -27.69
CA THR A 216 -8.83 -7.91 -27.82
C THR A 216 -10.28 -7.92 -27.35
N THR A 217 -10.90 -9.08 -27.16
CA THR A 217 -12.35 -9.22 -26.91
C THR A 217 -12.73 -8.75 -25.52
N GLY A 218 -12.05 -9.26 -24.48
CA GLY A 218 -12.27 -8.83 -23.10
C GLY A 218 -11.95 -7.35 -22.88
N PHE A 219 -10.90 -6.85 -23.54
CA PHE A 219 -10.53 -5.44 -23.51
C PHE A 219 -11.59 -4.52 -24.16
N GLN A 220 -12.08 -4.88 -25.35
CA GLN A 220 -13.18 -4.15 -26.00
C GLN A 220 -14.45 -4.13 -25.14
N TRP A 221 -14.74 -5.20 -24.40
CA TRP A 221 -15.87 -5.22 -23.47
C TRP A 221 -15.68 -4.19 -22.35
N LEU A 222 -14.52 -4.16 -21.70
CA LEU A 222 -14.23 -3.22 -20.61
C LEU A 222 -14.40 -1.76 -21.05
N ILE A 223 -13.80 -1.40 -22.17
CA ILE A 223 -13.88 -0.04 -22.75
C ILE A 223 -15.33 0.36 -23.08
N LYS A 224 -16.18 -0.58 -23.49
CA LYS A 224 -17.58 -0.31 -23.86
C LYS A 224 -18.57 -0.31 -22.68
N ASN A 225 -18.26 -1.00 -21.57
CA ASN A 225 -19.22 -1.27 -20.49
C ASN A 225 -18.78 -0.75 -19.11
N SER A 226 -17.61 -0.11 -18.99
CA SER A 226 -17.15 0.49 -17.74
C SER A 226 -16.49 1.85 -17.99
N GLU A 227 -17.25 2.91 -17.71
CA GLU A 227 -16.75 4.31 -17.78
C GLU A 227 -15.61 4.54 -16.80
N GLU A 228 -15.67 3.96 -15.59
CA GLU A 228 -14.60 4.02 -14.59
C GLU A 228 -13.30 3.41 -15.12
N PHE A 229 -13.37 2.24 -15.76
CA PHE A 229 -12.20 1.63 -16.40
C PHE A 229 -11.67 2.49 -17.54
N LEU A 230 -12.54 3.02 -18.40
CA LEU A 230 -12.15 3.89 -19.50
C LEU A 230 -11.45 5.16 -18.99
N ALA A 231 -11.92 5.76 -17.90
CA ALA A 231 -11.29 6.90 -17.27
C ALA A 231 -9.86 6.57 -16.78
N GLU A 232 -9.68 5.46 -16.05
CA GLU A 232 -8.34 5.01 -15.63
C GLU A 232 -7.44 4.63 -16.81
N PHE A 233 -7.99 3.98 -17.83
CA PHE A 233 -7.27 3.64 -19.06
C PHE A 233 -6.75 4.90 -19.76
N MET A 234 -7.58 5.93 -19.92
CA MET A 234 -7.16 7.19 -20.53
C MET A 234 -6.16 7.95 -19.65
N LYS A 235 -6.32 7.94 -18.32
CA LYS A 235 -5.29 8.46 -17.38
C LYS A 235 -3.95 7.73 -17.57
N MET A 236 -3.96 6.41 -17.77
CA MET A 236 -2.73 5.63 -18.01
C MET A 236 -2.15 5.86 -19.40
N LEU A 237 -2.97 5.98 -20.45
CA LEU A 237 -2.53 6.27 -21.82
C LEU A 237 -1.70 7.57 -21.91
N VAL A 238 -2.10 8.60 -21.16
CA VAL A 238 -1.36 9.88 -21.08
C VAL A 238 -0.05 9.74 -20.27
N LYS A 239 0.01 8.86 -19.27
CA LYS A 239 1.18 8.71 -18.38
C LYS A 239 2.20 7.68 -18.86
N LEU A 240 1.76 6.62 -19.53
CA LEU A 240 2.56 5.48 -20.00
C LEU A 240 2.74 5.54 -21.53
N THR A 241 3.18 6.68 -22.05
CA THR A 241 3.47 6.89 -23.48
C THR A 241 4.70 6.10 -23.96
N LYS A 242 5.50 5.55 -23.05
CA LYS A 242 6.61 4.64 -23.34
C LYS A 242 6.13 3.20 -23.17
N ALA A 243 6.61 2.29 -24.02
CA ALA A 243 6.28 0.86 -23.99
C ALA A 243 6.95 0.12 -22.81
N THR A 244 6.63 0.54 -21.59
CA THR A 244 7.08 -0.06 -20.33
C THR A 244 6.12 -1.16 -19.89
N ASP A 245 6.62 -2.34 -19.52
CA ASP A 245 5.79 -3.42 -19.00
C ASP A 245 5.47 -3.17 -17.52
N PRO A 246 4.20 -2.92 -17.13
CA PRO A 246 3.85 -2.63 -15.74
C PRO A 246 4.03 -3.84 -14.82
N ARG A 247 4.21 -5.05 -15.35
CA ARG A 247 4.52 -6.26 -14.57
C ARG A 247 5.99 -6.32 -14.15
N ILE A 248 6.88 -5.63 -14.86
CA ILE A 248 8.30 -5.54 -14.52
C ILE A 248 8.49 -4.35 -13.58
N ARG A 249 9.05 -4.61 -12.40
CA ARG A 249 9.47 -3.58 -11.45
C ARG A 249 10.92 -3.17 -11.73
N ASP A 250 11.14 -1.93 -12.14
CA ASP A 250 12.48 -1.37 -12.41
C ASP A 250 12.84 -0.33 -11.35
N VAL A 251 13.53 -0.79 -10.30
CA VAL A 251 14.01 0.03 -9.17
C VAL A 251 15.10 1.03 -9.60
N LYS A 252 15.73 0.84 -10.76
CA LYS A 252 16.81 1.74 -11.25
C LYS A 252 16.28 2.86 -12.14
N GLN A 253 14.98 2.91 -12.42
CA GLN A 253 14.40 3.84 -13.40
C GLN A 253 14.48 5.31 -12.99
N GLU A 254 14.57 5.64 -11.69
CA GLU A 254 14.75 7.02 -11.22
C GLU A 254 16.20 7.49 -11.43
N TYR A 255 17.19 6.73 -10.96
CA TYR A 255 18.62 6.98 -11.25
C TYR A 255 18.93 7.05 -12.75
N ALA A 256 18.26 6.24 -13.57
CA ALA A 256 18.44 6.26 -15.02
C ALA A 256 17.99 7.56 -15.70
N LYS A 257 17.12 8.38 -15.07
CA LYS A 257 16.78 9.71 -15.59
C LYS A 257 17.89 10.72 -15.30
N GLU A 258 18.53 10.64 -14.13
CA GLU A 258 19.65 11.51 -13.78
C GLU A 258 20.91 11.20 -14.61
N THR A 259 21.17 9.93 -14.94
CA THR A 259 22.28 9.57 -15.83
C THR A 259 21.98 9.84 -17.31
N LYS A 260 20.74 9.64 -17.78
CA LYS A 260 20.42 9.89 -19.21
C LYS A 260 20.47 11.34 -19.63
N ILE A 261 20.29 12.30 -18.72
CA ILE A 261 20.58 13.72 -18.99
C ILE A 261 22.06 13.95 -19.35
N LYS A 262 22.96 13.00 -19.03
CA LYS A 262 24.38 13.01 -19.44
C LYS A 262 24.73 12.05 -20.59
N GLU A 263 23.87 11.09 -20.92
CA GLU A 263 24.16 10.04 -21.93
C GLU A 263 23.38 10.21 -23.25
N GLU A 264 22.30 11.00 -23.31
CA GLU A 264 21.56 11.24 -24.57
C GLU A 264 22.32 12.10 -25.62
N GLU A 265 23.60 12.45 -25.39
CA GLU A 265 24.52 12.88 -26.45
C GLU A 265 25.15 11.71 -27.25
N LEU A 266 25.03 10.46 -26.80
CA LEU A 266 25.76 9.32 -27.38
C LEU A 266 24.86 8.11 -27.75
N GLU A 267 24.76 7.95 -29.07
CA GLU A 267 24.66 6.70 -29.83
C GLU A 267 23.27 6.08 -30.17
N ASN A 268 23.12 5.86 -31.49
CA ASN A 268 22.04 5.13 -32.13
C ASN A 268 22.40 3.65 -32.31
N GLY A 269 21.37 2.79 -32.27
CA GLY A 269 21.25 1.68 -33.25
C GLY A 269 21.45 0.25 -32.75
N GLY A 270 20.54 -0.64 -33.16
CA GLY A 270 20.67 -2.09 -33.02
C GLY A 270 19.33 -2.83 -32.92
N VAL A 271 19.00 -3.66 -33.91
CA VAL A 271 17.77 -4.47 -33.98
C VAL A 271 18.14 -5.94 -34.21
N ALA A 272 17.45 -6.87 -33.53
CA ALA A 272 17.35 -8.27 -33.96
C ALA A 272 16.07 -8.94 -33.41
N VAL A 273 15.60 -9.98 -34.11
CA VAL A 273 14.32 -10.68 -33.92
C VAL A 273 14.57 -12.18 -33.98
N ASP A 274 13.85 -13.01 -33.20
CA ASP A 274 13.54 -14.39 -33.63
C ASP A 274 12.25 -14.95 -33.00
N ASN A 275 11.66 -15.97 -33.63
CA ASN A 275 10.31 -16.49 -33.41
C ASN A 275 10.29 -17.90 -32.77
N GLY A 276 9.33 -18.16 -31.88
CA GLY A 276 8.98 -19.55 -31.50
C GLY A 276 8.00 -19.69 -30.34
N SER A 277 6.70 -19.87 -30.65
CA SER A 277 5.57 -19.99 -29.71
C SER A 277 5.36 -18.76 -28.82
N VAL A 278 4.14 -18.21 -28.77
CA VAL A 278 3.85 -16.94 -28.08
C VAL A 278 3.73 -17.13 -26.56
N ILE A 279 4.81 -17.58 -25.93
CA ILE A 279 5.18 -17.08 -24.61
C ILE A 279 5.73 -15.68 -24.89
N VAL A 280 4.95 -14.64 -24.62
CA VAL A 280 5.47 -13.27 -24.66
C VAL A 280 6.55 -13.17 -23.61
N SER A 281 7.81 -13.28 -24.05
CA SER A 281 8.96 -13.07 -23.18
C SER A 281 8.87 -11.66 -22.63
N VAL A 282 9.06 -11.55 -21.31
CA VAL A 282 8.93 -10.30 -20.59
C VAL A 282 10.18 -9.45 -20.90
N VAL A 283 10.14 -8.76 -22.04
CA VAL A 283 11.24 -8.02 -22.65
C VAL A 283 10.79 -6.58 -22.86
N GLY A 284 11.29 -5.69 -22.01
CA GLY A 284 11.01 -4.25 -22.06
C GLY A 284 11.52 -3.56 -20.80
N PRO A 285 11.62 -2.22 -20.81
CA PRO A 285 11.83 -1.46 -19.58
C PRO A 285 10.64 -1.67 -18.64
N GLY A 286 10.90 -1.79 -17.34
CA GLY A 286 9.85 -1.86 -16.33
C GLY A 286 9.27 -0.51 -15.96
N VAL A 287 8.51 -0.49 -14.88
CA VAL A 287 8.03 0.72 -14.22
C VAL A 287 8.57 0.80 -12.79
N HIS A 288 8.75 2.01 -12.28
CA HIS A 288 9.14 2.19 -10.88
C HIS A 288 8.02 1.69 -9.93
N PRO A 289 8.32 0.91 -8.85
CA PRO A 289 7.28 0.33 -7.98
C PRO A 289 6.31 1.37 -7.40
N CYS A 290 6.84 2.54 -7.03
CA CYS A 290 6.09 3.69 -6.52
C CYS A 290 4.93 4.13 -7.44
N GLN A 291 4.95 3.77 -8.74
CA GLN A 291 3.82 4.02 -9.63
C GLN A 291 2.51 3.34 -9.17
N PHE A 292 2.56 2.24 -8.44
CA PHE A 292 1.36 1.54 -7.94
C PHE A 292 1.34 1.38 -6.41
N HIS A 293 2.21 2.06 -5.68
CA HIS A 293 2.21 2.03 -4.22
C HIS A 293 1.34 3.14 -3.63
N ILE A 294 0.82 2.89 -2.43
CA ILE A 294 0.26 3.92 -1.57
C ILE A 294 1.38 4.47 -0.70
N HIS A 295 1.70 5.73 -0.93
CA HIS A 295 2.59 6.50 -0.07
C HIS A 295 1.78 7.14 1.05
N GLY A 296 2.35 7.19 2.25
CA GLY A 296 1.66 7.65 3.45
C GLY A 296 1.96 9.11 3.68
N ARG A 297 0.93 9.97 3.69
CA ARG A 297 1.06 11.39 4.01
C ARG A 297 1.74 11.58 5.36
N SER A 298 3.02 11.93 5.32
CA SER A 298 3.84 12.23 6.50
C SER A 298 3.10 13.25 7.35
N GLY A 299 2.76 12.85 8.58
CA GLY A 299 1.89 13.61 9.46
C GLY A 299 2.57 14.81 10.12
N SER A 300 3.17 15.71 9.33
CA SER A 300 3.71 16.99 9.81
C SER A 300 2.56 17.96 10.09
N GLY A 301 1.89 17.76 11.23
CA GLY A 301 0.88 18.66 11.79
C GLY A 301 1.44 20.01 12.27
N SER A 302 2.44 20.56 11.59
CA SER A 302 3.07 21.86 11.84
C SER A 302 2.80 22.78 10.66
N GLY A 303 1.91 23.75 10.85
CA GLY A 303 1.59 24.74 9.82
C GLY A 303 2.76 25.68 9.53
N ALA A 304 3.62 25.27 8.61
CA ALA A 304 4.60 26.12 7.95
C ALA A 304 4.33 26.04 6.44
N ALA A 305 3.90 27.15 5.86
CA ALA A 305 3.76 27.25 4.42
C ALA A 305 5.11 27.64 3.82
N ASP A 306 5.90 26.66 3.39
CA ASP A 306 6.84 26.85 2.30
C ASP A 306 7.10 25.52 1.58
N GLY A 307 7.29 25.59 0.26
CA GLY A 307 7.38 24.41 -0.59
C GLY A 307 8.75 23.76 -0.55
N ALA A 308 8.85 22.60 0.09
CA ALA A 308 9.86 21.58 -0.16
C ALA A 308 9.14 20.24 -0.25
N ASP A 309 9.56 19.37 -1.16
CA ASP A 309 8.89 18.09 -1.41
C ASP A 309 8.90 17.21 -0.14
N ASP A 310 7.71 16.81 0.33
CA ASP A 310 7.56 15.74 1.32
C ASP A 310 7.94 14.42 0.61
N ASP A 311 9.22 14.03 0.72
CA ASP A 311 9.72 12.74 0.22
C ASP A 311 9.07 11.58 1.00
N GLU A 312 7.89 11.14 0.57
CA GLU A 312 7.17 10.00 1.15
C GLU A 312 7.91 8.68 0.83
N ILE A 313 8.90 8.35 1.66
CA ILE A 313 9.78 7.18 1.52
C ILE A 313 8.97 5.89 1.31
N CYS A 314 9.13 5.28 0.12
CA CYS A 314 8.58 3.97 -0.18
C CYS A 314 9.16 2.93 0.79
N TYR A 315 8.37 1.93 1.20
CA TYR A 315 8.85 0.87 2.10
C TYR A 315 10.06 0.09 1.53
N LEU A 316 10.19 0.03 0.19
CA LEU A 316 11.36 -0.57 -0.49
C LEU A 316 12.65 0.27 -0.36
N LEU A 317 12.54 1.54 0.00
CA LEU A 317 13.67 2.44 0.27
C LEU A 317 14.02 2.45 1.76
N ALA A 318 13.02 2.36 2.65
CA ALA A 318 13.24 2.27 4.09
C ALA A 318 14.09 1.05 4.51
N ASP A 319 13.94 -0.10 3.82
CA ASP A 319 14.75 -1.30 4.04
C ASP A 319 16.20 -1.19 3.50
N LEU A 320 16.58 -0.09 2.83
CA LEU A 320 17.93 0.16 2.31
C LEU A 320 18.76 1.13 3.17
N GLU A 321 18.14 1.80 4.14
CA GLU A 321 18.79 2.78 5.03
C GLU A 321 19.07 2.23 6.45
N ALA A 322 18.81 0.94 6.69
CA ALA A 322 18.99 0.23 7.96
C ALA A 322 20.16 -0.77 7.94
#